data_AF-A0A833AJ81-F1
#
_entry.id   AF-A0A833AJ81-F1
#
_cell.length_a   1.000
_cell.length_b   1.000
_cell.length_c   1.000
_cell.angle_alpha   90.00
_cell.angle_beta   90.00
_cell.angle_gamma   90.00
#
_symmetry.space_group_name_H-M   'P 1'
#
loop_
_entity.id
_entity.type
_entity.pdbx_description
1 polymer ?
#
loop_
_entity_poly.entity_id
_entity_poly.type
_entity_poly.pdbx_seq_one_letter_code
_entity_poly.pdbx_strand_id
1 'polypeptide(L)'
;MGKLTSTLWLILCVFSHSVLANSQYNMRKGVTDISNNVYQLHMTIFIICCVIGVIVFAIMFWALIHHRKSKGAVPAQFHESTKVEILWTAIPFVILIAMAVPATKTLIAMEDASKADLTIKITGSQWKWHYEYMGEDVEFYSILSTPQDEIANLADKNPNYLLEVDKPLVLPINQKVRFLMTSDDVIHSWWVPDFAVKKDANPGFINETWTNINEEGTYRGQCAELCGKDHGFMPVVVVAKSEADFKTWLADAKQAKQKAALADAALLDKTLPKEELMTLGEQVYMANCAACHQPTGMGLPGVFPALKGSPIVLGDIKDHIDVVIHGRPGTAMQAFAKQLSIKQLAAVITYKRNAWGNDTGDVIQPSQIQTALDAKVEAN
;
A
#
# COMPACT_ATOMS: atom_id res chain seq x y z
N MET A 1 8.38 -46.65 -48.49
CA MET A 1 9.53 -45.72 -48.56
C MET A 1 9.04 -44.38 -49.09
N GLY A 2 9.18 -43.31 -48.30
CA GLY A 2 9.08 -41.93 -48.79
C GLY A 2 8.01 -41.04 -48.14
N LYS A 3 8.47 -40.08 -47.33
CA LYS A 3 7.83 -38.78 -47.02
C LYS A 3 6.70 -38.69 -45.97
N LEU A 4 6.85 -39.29 -44.78
CA LEU A 4 6.00 -38.92 -43.64
C LEU A 4 6.72 -38.74 -42.30
N THR A 5 8.04 -38.58 -42.30
CA THR A 5 8.84 -38.49 -41.06
C THR A 5 9.50 -37.13 -40.82
N SER A 6 9.33 -36.15 -41.72
CA SER A 6 10.02 -34.84 -41.61
C SER A 6 9.17 -33.73 -40.98
N THR A 7 7.84 -33.81 -41.05
CA THR A 7 6.95 -32.71 -40.62
C THR A 7 6.63 -32.67 -39.13
N LEU A 8 6.89 -33.76 -38.38
CA LEU A 8 6.61 -33.81 -36.94
C LEU A 8 7.76 -33.23 -36.08
N TRP A 9 8.96 -33.13 -36.64
CA TRP A 9 10.14 -32.58 -35.95
C TRP A 9 10.22 -31.05 -35.99
N LEU A 10 9.49 -30.38 -36.88
CA LEU A 10 9.49 -28.91 -36.94
C LEU A 10 8.54 -28.23 -35.95
N ILE A 11 7.57 -28.95 -35.38
CA ILE A 11 6.64 -28.39 -34.37
C ILE A 11 7.23 -28.47 -32.96
N LEU A 12 8.16 -29.41 -32.72
CA LEU A 12 8.82 -29.58 -31.41
C LEU A 12 9.98 -28.58 -31.16
N CYS A 13 10.40 -27.80 -32.16
CA CYS A 13 11.46 -26.80 -32.01
C CYS A 13 10.98 -25.37 -31.75
N VAL A 14 9.66 -25.13 -31.57
CA VAL A 14 9.12 -23.76 -31.40
C VAL A 14 9.03 -23.33 -29.93
N PHE A 15 9.20 -24.22 -28.96
CA PHE A 15 9.27 -23.84 -27.55
C PHE A 15 10.73 -23.70 -27.10
N SER A 16 11.34 -22.59 -27.52
CA SER A 16 12.53 -22.05 -26.89
C SER A 16 12.21 -21.78 -25.41
N HIS A 17 12.57 -22.72 -24.53
CA HIS A 17 12.31 -22.64 -23.08
C HIS A 17 12.96 -21.39 -22.44
N SER A 18 13.87 -20.72 -23.15
CA SER A 18 14.63 -19.57 -22.67
C SER A 18 13.96 -18.21 -22.92
N VAL A 19 12.93 -18.11 -23.77
CA VAL A 19 12.34 -16.80 -24.15
C VAL A 19 11.21 -16.34 -23.22
N LEU A 20 10.68 -17.23 -22.36
CA LEU A 20 9.54 -16.90 -21.48
C LEU A 20 9.92 -16.56 -20.03
N ALA A 21 11.21 -16.57 -19.69
CA ALA A 21 11.64 -16.43 -18.29
C ALA A 21 11.45 -15.01 -17.69
N ASN A 22 11.16 -13.99 -18.52
CA ASN A 22 10.90 -12.63 -18.03
C ASN A 22 9.87 -11.87 -18.90
N SER A 23 8.75 -12.52 -19.20
CA SER A 23 7.61 -11.85 -19.84
C SER A 23 6.96 -10.87 -18.86
N GLN A 24 6.59 -9.66 -19.31
CA GLN A 24 5.81 -8.68 -18.53
C GLN A 24 4.46 -9.24 -18.03
N TYR A 25 3.98 -10.35 -18.60
CA TYR A 25 2.73 -11.00 -18.23
C TYR A 25 2.90 -12.11 -17.19
N ASN A 26 4.13 -12.48 -16.86
CA ASN A 26 4.37 -13.51 -15.84
C ASN A 26 4.28 -12.88 -14.44
N MET A 27 4.04 -13.72 -13.44
CA MET A 27 4.19 -13.31 -12.05
C MET A 27 5.60 -12.77 -11.83
N ARG A 28 5.72 -11.65 -11.12
CA ARG A 28 7.02 -11.05 -10.78
C ARG A 28 7.82 -12.03 -9.92
N LYS A 29 9.10 -12.22 -10.25
CA LYS A 29 10.04 -12.93 -9.37
C LYS A 29 10.49 -11.97 -8.28
N GLY A 30 10.26 -12.33 -7.02
CA GLY A 30 10.62 -11.50 -5.89
C GLY A 30 12.05 -11.68 -5.40
N VAL A 31 12.40 -10.94 -4.34
CA VAL A 31 13.75 -10.77 -3.78
C VAL A 31 13.91 -11.34 -2.36
N THR A 32 12.96 -12.17 -1.95
CA THR A 32 12.93 -12.83 -0.63
C THR A 32 12.78 -14.33 -0.81
N ASP A 33 13.17 -15.14 0.18
CA ASP A 33 13.00 -16.59 0.10
C ASP A 33 11.52 -16.99 -0.03
N ILE A 34 10.65 -16.29 0.71
CA ILE A 34 9.20 -16.46 0.64
C ILE A 34 8.66 -16.15 -0.75
N SER A 35 9.03 -15.00 -1.32
CA SER A 35 8.55 -14.61 -2.66
C SER A 35 9.02 -15.57 -3.75
N ASN A 36 10.24 -16.12 -3.64
CA ASN A 36 10.73 -17.16 -4.53
C ASN A 36 9.92 -18.46 -4.38
N ASN A 37 9.61 -18.89 -3.15
CA ASN A 37 8.75 -20.07 -2.93
C ASN A 37 7.35 -19.88 -3.51
N VAL A 38 6.74 -18.71 -3.30
CA VAL A 38 5.43 -18.36 -3.87
C VAL A 38 5.48 -18.38 -5.40
N TYR A 39 6.53 -17.82 -6.01
CA TYR A 39 6.72 -17.86 -7.46
C TYR A 39 6.82 -19.30 -7.98
N GLN A 40 7.59 -20.17 -7.34
CA GLN A 40 7.72 -21.57 -7.76
C GLN A 40 6.41 -22.35 -7.63
N LEU A 41 5.65 -22.12 -6.55
CA LEU A 41 4.31 -22.68 -6.37
C LEU A 41 3.37 -22.23 -7.49
N HIS A 42 3.34 -20.91 -7.76
CA HIS A 42 2.54 -20.35 -8.84
C HIS A 42 2.89 -20.99 -10.19
N MET A 43 4.18 -21.04 -10.54
CA MET A 43 4.61 -21.62 -11.82
C MET A 43 4.28 -23.11 -11.94
N THR A 44 4.41 -23.87 -10.84
CA THR A 44 4.04 -25.28 -10.81
C THR A 44 2.55 -25.48 -11.06
N ILE A 45 1.70 -24.72 -10.35
CA ILE A 45 0.24 -24.78 -10.51
C ILE A 45 -0.17 -24.33 -11.91
N PHE A 46 0.44 -23.25 -12.41
CA PHE A 46 0.18 -22.73 -13.76
C PHE A 46 0.46 -23.78 -14.84
N ILE A 47 1.59 -24.49 -14.75
CA ILE A 47 1.92 -25.58 -15.68
C ILE A 47 0.89 -26.71 -15.61
N ILE A 48 0.48 -27.12 -14.40
CA ILE A 48 -0.57 -28.15 -14.23
C ILE A 48 -1.87 -27.71 -14.90
N CYS A 49 -2.30 -26.46 -14.68
CA CYS A 49 -3.49 -25.88 -15.32
C CYS A 49 -3.36 -25.86 -16.85
N CYS A 50 -2.21 -25.48 -17.39
CA CYS A 50 -1.97 -25.51 -18.84
C CYS A 50 -2.06 -26.93 -19.41
N VAL A 51 -1.48 -27.93 -18.75
CA VAL A 51 -1.55 -29.34 -19.20
C VAL A 51 -2.99 -29.84 -19.18
N ILE A 52 -3.72 -29.62 -18.10
CA ILE A 52 -5.14 -29.98 -17.99
C ILE A 52 -5.95 -29.27 -19.08
N GLY A 53 -5.72 -27.97 -19.26
CA GLY A 53 -6.35 -27.17 -20.31
C GLY A 53 -6.12 -27.77 -21.69
N VAL A 54 -4.87 -28.06 -22.06
CA VAL A 54 -4.55 -28.69 -23.35
C VAL A 54 -5.28 -30.02 -23.52
N ILE A 55 -5.32 -30.87 -22.50
CA ILE A 55 -6.02 -32.17 -22.56
C ILE A 55 -7.53 -31.96 -22.79
N VAL A 56 -8.16 -31.10 -21.99
CA VAL A 56 -9.61 -30.82 -22.08
C VAL A 56 -9.96 -30.20 -23.44
N PHE A 57 -9.22 -29.19 -23.88
CA PHE A 57 -9.44 -28.55 -25.17
C PHE A 57 -9.18 -29.51 -26.33
N ALA A 58 -8.15 -30.36 -26.27
CA ALA A 58 -7.89 -31.35 -27.31
C ALA A 58 -9.04 -32.36 -27.43
N ILE A 59 -9.54 -32.90 -26.32
CA ILE A 59 -10.70 -33.81 -26.31
C ILE A 59 -11.94 -33.10 -26.83
N MET A 60 -12.18 -31.86 -26.40
CA MET A 60 -13.32 -31.06 -26.86
C MET A 60 -13.27 -30.79 -28.36
N PHE A 61 -12.14 -30.32 -28.89
CA PHE A 61 -11.96 -30.09 -30.33
C PHE A 61 -12.06 -31.39 -31.13
N TRP A 62 -11.49 -32.47 -30.62
CA TRP A 62 -11.66 -33.79 -31.23
C TRP A 62 -13.13 -34.19 -31.29
N ALA A 63 -13.89 -34.02 -30.20
CA ALA A 63 -15.30 -34.35 -30.16
C ALA A 63 -16.12 -33.49 -31.14
N LEU A 64 -15.87 -32.18 -31.18
CA LEU A 64 -16.52 -31.24 -32.11
C LEU A 64 -16.24 -31.58 -33.59
N ILE A 65 -15.06 -32.08 -33.91
CA ILE A 65 -14.65 -32.39 -35.29
C ILE A 65 -15.08 -33.79 -35.71
N HIS A 66 -15.02 -34.77 -34.79
CA HIS A 66 -15.26 -36.18 -35.06
C HIS A 66 -16.75 -36.56 -34.93
N HIS A 67 -17.43 -36.10 -33.87
CA HIS A 67 -18.84 -36.40 -33.62
C HIS A 67 -19.80 -35.38 -34.25
N ARG A 68 -19.34 -34.64 -35.26
CA ARG A 68 -20.15 -33.62 -35.94
C ARG A 68 -21.24 -34.27 -36.80
N LYS A 69 -22.50 -33.89 -36.59
CA LYS A 69 -23.66 -34.38 -37.38
C LYS A 69 -23.46 -34.24 -38.89
N SER A 70 -22.86 -33.14 -39.36
CA SER A 70 -22.60 -32.92 -40.79
C SER A 70 -21.60 -33.90 -41.41
N LYS A 71 -20.84 -34.66 -40.61
CA LYS A 71 -19.98 -35.75 -41.08
C LYS A 71 -20.66 -37.13 -41.03
N GLY A 72 -21.96 -37.18 -40.74
CA GLY A 72 -22.71 -38.42 -40.62
C GLY A 72 -22.48 -39.18 -39.31
N ALA A 73 -21.98 -38.51 -38.27
CA ALA A 73 -21.78 -39.14 -36.97
C ALA A 73 -23.12 -39.62 -36.37
N VAL A 74 -23.19 -40.90 -35.98
CA VAL A 74 -24.34 -41.52 -35.31
C VAL A 74 -24.02 -41.59 -33.80
N PRO A 75 -24.91 -41.11 -32.91
CA PRO A 75 -24.66 -41.11 -31.47
C PRO A 75 -24.67 -42.53 -30.90
N ALA A 76 -23.64 -42.86 -30.11
CA ALA A 76 -23.63 -44.10 -29.33
C ALA A 76 -24.71 -44.07 -28.23
N GLN A 77 -25.19 -45.25 -27.83
CA GLN A 77 -26.21 -45.42 -26.79
C GLN A 77 -25.58 -46.02 -25.53
N PHE A 78 -24.94 -45.18 -24.73
CA PHE A 78 -24.48 -45.52 -23.38
C PHE A 78 -24.83 -44.37 -22.43
N HIS A 79 -24.98 -44.67 -21.15
CA HIS A 79 -25.39 -43.68 -20.15
C HIS A 79 -24.30 -43.38 -19.11
N GLU A 80 -23.44 -44.34 -18.79
CA GLU A 80 -22.39 -44.16 -17.79
C GLU A 80 -21.22 -45.13 -18.00
N SER A 81 -20.12 -44.84 -17.32
CA SER A 81 -19.03 -45.78 -17.13
C SER A 81 -18.44 -45.58 -15.74
N THR A 82 -18.81 -46.43 -14.78
CA THR A 82 -18.33 -46.35 -13.40
C THR A 82 -16.79 -46.31 -13.32
N LYS A 83 -16.10 -46.97 -14.27
CA LYS A 83 -14.63 -46.95 -14.34
C LYS A 83 -14.09 -45.55 -14.70
N VAL A 84 -14.70 -44.87 -15.66
CA VAL A 84 -14.32 -43.50 -16.05
C VAL A 84 -14.66 -42.53 -14.92
N GLU A 85 -15.80 -42.73 -14.28
CA GLU A 85 -16.23 -41.94 -13.13
C GLU A 85 -15.21 -42.00 -11.98
N ILE A 86 -14.78 -43.21 -11.61
CA ILE A 86 -13.74 -43.38 -10.57
C ILE A 86 -12.44 -42.70 -10.98
N LEU A 87 -12.02 -42.86 -12.25
CA LEU A 87 -10.74 -42.34 -12.73
C LEU A 87 -10.71 -40.80 -12.71
N TRP A 88 -11.75 -40.14 -13.23
CA TRP A 88 -11.78 -38.67 -13.29
C TRP A 88 -12.06 -38.01 -11.94
N THR A 89 -12.44 -38.77 -10.91
CA THR A 89 -12.58 -38.27 -9.54
C THR A 89 -11.26 -38.48 -8.79
N ALA A 90 -10.64 -39.66 -8.94
CA ALA A 90 -9.38 -39.99 -8.29
C ALA A 90 -8.21 -39.12 -8.78
N ILE A 91 -8.12 -38.84 -10.09
CA ILE A 91 -7.01 -38.05 -10.65
C ILE A 91 -6.97 -36.62 -10.06
N PRO A 92 -8.05 -35.80 -10.11
CA PRO A 92 -8.06 -34.48 -9.49
C PRO A 92 -7.79 -34.53 -7.98
N PHE A 93 -8.33 -35.53 -7.28
CA PHE A 93 -8.10 -35.70 -5.85
C PHE A 93 -6.60 -35.90 -5.52
N VAL A 94 -5.91 -36.77 -6.25
CA VAL A 94 -4.47 -36.99 -6.09
C VAL A 94 -3.66 -35.74 -6.43
N ILE A 95 -4.03 -35.02 -7.50
CA ILE A 95 -3.39 -33.76 -7.90
C ILE A 95 -3.49 -32.72 -6.77
N LEU A 96 -4.67 -32.57 -6.14
CA LEU A 96 -4.90 -31.64 -5.04
C LEU A 96 -4.07 -32.01 -3.80
N ILE A 97 -3.99 -33.28 -3.43
CA ILE A 97 -3.14 -33.72 -2.29
C ILE A 97 -1.67 -33.41 -2.56
N ALA A 98 -1.19 -33.68 -3.78
CA ALA A 98 0.21 -33.45 -4.13
C ALA A 98 0.60 -31.96 -4.03
N MET A 99 -0.30 -31.04 -4.42
CA MET A 99 -0.04 -29.60 -4.32
C MET A 99 -0.20 -29.02 -2.91
N ALA A 100 -1.04 -29.64 -2.06
CA ALA A 100 -1.33 -29.12 -0.73
C ALA A 100 -0.10 -29.12 0.20
N VAL A 101 0.77 -30.13 0.10
CA VAL A 101 1.94 -30.28 0.98
C VAL A 101 2.94 -29.11 0.85
N PRO A 102 3.49 -28.80 -0.34
CA PRO A 102 4.43 -27.68 -0.47
C PRO A 102 3.75 -26.33 -0.20
N ALA A 103 2.48 -26.15 -0.62
CA ALA A 103 1.73 -24.92 -0.34
C ALA A 103 1.57 -24.67 1.17
N THR A 104 1.22 -25.69 1.94
CA THR A 104 1.06 -25.58 3.40
C THR A 104 2.38 -25.25 4.10
N LYS A 105 3.50 -25.85 3.65
CA LYS A 105 4.82 -25.52 4.21
C LYS A 105 5.19 -24.06 3.99
N THR A 106 4.96 -23.54 2.79
CA THR A 106 5.20 -22.13 2.48
C THR A 106 4.27 -21.22 3.30
N LEU A 107 2.99 -21.57 3.42
CA LEU A 107 2.03 -20.79 4.22
C LEU A 107 2.44 -20.71 5.70
N ILE A 108 2.88 -21.82 6.31
CA ILE A 108 3.36 -21.83 7.70
C ILE A 108 4.59 -20.92 7.85
N ALA A 109 5.54 -20.98 6.91
CA ALA A 109 6.71 -20.10 6.93
C ALA A 109 6.33 -18.62 6.78
N MET A 110 5.33 -18.31 5.95
CA MET A 110 4.82 -16.94 5.77
C MET A 110 4.20 -16.35 7.03
N GLU A 111 3.48 -17.16 7.82
CA GLU A 111 2.79 -16.69 9.03
C GLU A 111 3.68 -16.72 10.29
N ASP A 112 4.87 -17.32 10.26
CA ASP A 112 5.82 -17.27 11.38
C ASP A 112 6.59 -15.94 11.43
N ALA A 113 6.02 -14.93 12.07
CA ALA A 113 6.66 -13.63 12.30
C ALA A 113 7.57 -13.58 13.55
N SER A 114 7.78 -14.71 14.24
CA SER A 114 8.54 -14.73 15.49
C SER A 114 10.03 -14.40 15.28
N LYS A 115 10.72 -13.97 16.35
CA LYS A 115 12.18 -13.69 16.36
C LYS A 115 12.62 -12.67 15.29
N ALA A 116 11.87 -11.59 15.15
CA ALA A 116 12.24 -10.49 14.26
C ALA A 116 13.37 -9.64 14.87
N ASP A 117 14.28 -9.17 14.02
CA ASP A 117 15.40 -8.29 14.38
C ASP A 117 14.96 -6.82 14.46
N LEU A 118 13.97 -6.46 13.65
CA LEU A 118 13.38 -5.12 13.57
C LEU A 118 11.86 -5.24 13.50
N THR A 119 11.13 -4.36 14.19
CA THR A 119 9.68 -4.26 14.09
C THR A 119 9.28 -2.88 13.59
N ILE A 120 8.50 -2.82 12.52
CA ILE A 120 7.92 -1.58 12.00
C ILE A 120 6.41 -1.65 12.18
N LYS A 121 5.83 -0.64 12.81
CA LYS A 121 4.38 -0.46 12.79
C LYS A 121 4.01 0.38 11.56
N ILE A 122 3.08 -0.15 10.78
CA ILE A 122 2.55 0.45 9.55
C ILE A 122 1.10 0.80 9.82
N THR A 123 0.76 2.08 9.71
CA THR A 123 -0.61 2.55 9.88
C THR A 123 -1.10 3.14 8.56
N GLY A 124 -2.20 2.62 8.03
CA GLY A 124 -2.86 3.15 6.83
C GLY A 124 -3.82 4.29 7.19
N SER A 125 -3.78 5.37 6.42
CA SER A 125 -4.76 6.47 6.48
C SER A 125 -5.07 6.94 5.07
N GLN A 126 -6.23 7.55 4.81
CA GLN A 126 -6.59 8.12 3.52
C GLN A 126 -5.69 9.35 3.21
N TRP A 127 -4.81 9.34 2.21
CA TRP A 127 -4.27 8.22 1.41
C TRP A 127 -2.74 8.21 1.48
N LYS A 128 -2.21 7.63 2.55
CA LYS A 128 -0.80 7.66 2.95
C LYS A 128 -0.48 6.58 3.99
N TRP A 129 0.81 6.28 4.11
CA TRP A 129 1.30 5.30 5.08
C TRP A 129 2.09 5.98 6.17
N HIS A 130 1.81 5.65 7.42
CA HIS A 130 2.61 6.04 8.56
C HIS A 130 3.51 4.88 8.99
N TYR A 131 4.82 5.13 9.06
CA TYR A 131 5.83 4.16 9.47
C TYR A 131 6.42 4.57 10.81
N GLU A 132 6.37 3.67 11.78
CA GLU A 132 6.95 3.84 13.12
C GLU A 132 7.93 2.70 13.38
N TYR A 133 9.20 3.03 13.62
CA TYR A 133 10.27 2.07 13.90
C TYR A 133 10.22 1.73 15.38
N MET A 134 9.70 0.56 15.74
CA MET A 134 9.43 0.24 17.14
C MET A 134 10.71 0.08 17.94
N GLY A 135 10.79 0.76 19.08
CA GLY A 135 12.01 0.84 19.89
C GLY A 135 13.02 1.88 19.41
N GLU A 136 12.75 2.54 18.28
CA GLU A 136 13.56 3.62 17.73
C GLU A 136 12.78 4.93 17.76
N ASP A 137 13.45 6.05 18.01
CA ASP A 137 12.82 7.37 18.00
C ASP A 137 12.62 7.92 16.57
N VAL A 138 12.04 7.11 15.68
CA VAL A 138 11.85 7.42 14.26
C VAL A 138 10.45 7.01 13.80
N GLU A 139 9.66 8.00 13.40
CA GLU A 139 8.37 7.80 12.75
C GLU A 139 8.15 8.88 11.68
N PHE A 140 7.42 8.55 10.60
CA PHE A 140 7.07 9.52 9.56
C PHE A 140 5.92 9.03 8.69
N TYR A 141 5.21 10.00 8.09
CA TYR A 141 4.25 9.75 7.02
C TYR A 141 4.96 9.71 5.66
N SER A 142 4.47 8.84 4.80
CA SER A 142 4.88 8.62 3.42
C SER A 142 3.68 8.87 2.51
N ILE A 143 3.79 9.88 1.66
CA ILE A 143 2.73 10.33 0.75
C ILE A 143 3.21 10.23 -0.70
N LEU A 144 2.27 10.13 -1.65
CA LEU A 144 2.56 10.20 -3.07
C LEU A 144 3.35 11.48 -3.42
N SER A 145 4.45 11.33 -4.17
CA SER A 145 5.28 12.47 -4.61
C SER A 145 5.04 12.87 -6.07
N THR A 146 4.16 12.18 -6.79
CA THR A 146 3.84 12.52 -8.19
C THR A 146 3.26 13.95 -8.27
N PRO A 147 3.84 14.83 -9.10
CA PRO A 147 3.37 16.21 -9.26
C PRO A 147 1.92 16.29 -9.77
N GLN A 148 1.19 17.32 -9.32
CA GLN A 148 -0.21 17.52 -9.71
C GLN A 148 -0.36 17.76 -11.22
N ASP A 149 0.61 18.38 -11.87
CA ASP A 149 0.58 18.60 -13.32
C ASP A 149 0.68 17.28 -14.10
N GLU A 150 1.42 16.28 -13.61
CA GLU A 150 1.43 14.93 -14.21
C GLU A 150 0.06 14.24 -14.04
N ILE A 151 -0.56 14.39 -12.85
CA ILE A 151 -1.88 13.83 -12.54
C ILE A 151 -2.99 14.48 -13.40
N ALA A 152 -2.90 15.79 -13.61
CA ALA A 152 -3.84 16.57 -14.41
C ALA A 152 -3.60 16.42 -15.93
N ASN A 153 -2.62 15.61 -16.35
CA ASN A 153 -2.19 15.44 -17.75
C ASN A 153 -1.74 16.78 -18.38
N LEU A 154 -1.16 17.67 -17.59
CA LEU A 154 -0.54 18.93 -18.03
C LEU A 154 0.97 18.80 -18.26
N ALA A 155 1.59 17.73 -17.75
CA ALA A 155 3.00 17.40 -17.94
C ALA A 155 3.19 15.91 -18.33
N ASP A 156 4.36 15.59 -18.89
CA ASP A 156 4.74 14.22 -19.22
C ASP A 156 4.90 13.36 -17.96
N LYS A 157 4.45 12.12 -18.03
CA LYS A 157 4.49 11.17 -16.91
C LYS A 157 5.84 10.47 -16.84
N ASN A 158 6.44 10.45 -15.66
CA ASN A 158 7.69 9.70 -15.45
C ASN A 158 7.46 8.17 -15.44
N PRO A 159 8.51 7.33 -15.59
CA PRO A 159 8.36 5.87 -15.64
C PRO A 159 7.72 5.23 -14.40
N ASN A 160 7.78 5.90 -13.26
CA ASN A 160 7.22 5.46 -11.98
C ASN A 160 6.00 6.31 -11.58
N TYR A 161 5.25 6.83 -12.56
CA TYR A 161 4.03 7.59 -12.34
C TYR A 161 3.10 6.87 -11.36
N LEU A 162 2.70 7.56 -10.28
CA LEU A 162 1.89 7.04 -9.17
C LEU A 162 2.54 5.95 -8.30
N LEU A 163 3.84 5.73 -8.42
CA LEU A 163 4.58 4.70 -7.69
C LEU A 163 5.72 5.26 -6.82
N GLU A 164 5.86 6.58 -6.72
CA GLU A 164 6.87 7.26 -5.91
C GLU A 164 6.27 7.95 -4.69
N VAL A 165 7.06 8.04 -3.62
CA VAL A 165 6.69 8.73 -2.38
C VAL A 165 7.72 9.79 -2.02
N ASP A 166 7.36 10.70 -1.13
CA ASP A 166 8.27 11.71 -0.59
C ASP A 166 9.31 11.11 0.39
N LYS A 167 8.87 10.14 1.20
CA LYS A 167 9.68 9.47 2.22
C LYS A 167 9.52 7.96 2.12
N PRO A 168 10.48 7.22 1.55
CA PRO A 168 10.40 5.77 1.47
C PRO A 168 10.64 5.11 2.84
N LEU A 169 10.05 3.93 3.04
CA LEU A 169 10.42 3.04 4.16
C LEU A 169 11.82 2.49 3.90
N VAL A 170 12.75 2.60 4.84
CA VAL A 170 14.13 2.13 4.67
C VAL A 170 14.34 0.91 5.56
N LEU A 171 14.78 -0.20 4.98
CA LEU A 171 14.96 -1.47 5.70
C LEU A 171 16.36 -2.03 5.48
N PRO A 172 16.94 -2.76 6.45
CA PRO A 172 18.16 -3.53 6.23
C PRO A 172 17.88 -4.80 5.43
N ILE A 173 18.82 -5.19 4.57
CA ILE A 173 18.85 -6.54 3.98
C ILE A 173 19.32 -7.57 5.02
N ASN A 174 19.06 -8.85 4.76
CA ASN A 174 19.49 -10.02 5.56
C ASN A 174 18.99 -10.05 7.01
N GLN A 175 18.00 -9.22 7.35
CA GLN A 175 17.36 -9.19 8.66
C GLN A 175 15.88 -9.48 8.56
N LYS A 176 15.34 -10.18 9.56
CA LYS A 176 13.90 -10.44 9.64
C LYS A 176 13.20 -9.19 10.16
N VAL A 177 12.53 -8.48 9.27
CA VAL A 177 11.70 -7.32 9.60
C VAL A 177 10.26 -7.76 9.79
N ARG A 178 9.73 -7.55 10.99
CA ARG A 178 8.32 -7.73 11.30
C ARG A 178 7.54 -6.45 11.02
N PHE A 179 6.37 -6.60 10.43
CA PHE A 179 5.40 -5.54 10.21
C PHE A 179 4.17 -5.76 11.09
N LEU A 180 3.81 -4.72 11.85
CA LEU A 180 2.54 -4.64 12.60
C LEU A 180 1.64 -3.65 11.86
N MET A 181 0.55 -4.13 11.28
CA MET A 181 -0.29 -3.37 10.37
C MET A 181 -1.65 -3.05 11.00
N THR A 182 -2.04 -1.79 10.93
CA THR A 182 -3.35 -1.29 11.40
C THR A 182 -3.78 -0.07 10.59
N SER A 183 -4.95 0.50 10.86
CA SER A 183 -5.41 1.73 10.22
C SER A 183 -6.11 2.66 11.21
N ASP A 184 -6.03 3.97 10.94
CA ASP A 184 -6.70 5.02 11.71
C ASP A 184 -8.09 5.38 11.15
N ASP A 185 -8.49 4.85 9.98
CA ASP A 185 -9.75 5.21 9.31
C ASP A 185 -10.53 4.02 8.71
N VAL A 186 -10.23 3.62 7.48
CA VAL A 186 -10.90 2.55 6.73
C VAL A 186 -9.95 1.38 6.50
N ILE A 187 -10.40 0.29 5.89
CA ILE A 187 -9.50 -0.81 5.57
C ILE A 187 -8.57 -0.40 4.42
N HIS A 188 -7.27 -0.65 4.59
CA HIS A 188 -6.25 -0.57 3.55
C HIS A 188 -5.55 -1.93 3.43
N SER A 189 -4.67 -2.11 2.45
CA SER A 189 -3.80 -3.31 2.40
C SER A 189 -2.42 -2.93 1.93
N TRP A 190 -1.42 -3.16 2.77
CA TRP A 190 -0.04 -2.84 2.45
C TRP A 190 0.54 -3.97 1.62
N TRP A 191 0.95 -3.68 0.39
CA TRP A 191 1.42 -4.69 -0.55
C TRP A 191 2.73 -4.29 -1.21
N VAL A 192 3.76 -5.12 -1.06
CA VAL A 192 5.00 -5.05 -1.85
C VAL A 192 5.18 -6.37 -2.61
N PRO A 193 4.90 -6.40 -3.93
CA PRO A 193 4.94 -7.62 -4.74
C PRO A 193 6.28 -8.34 -4.70
N ASP A 194 7.40 -7.61 -4.74
CA ASP A 194 8.76 -8.17 -4.71
C ASP A 194 9.05 -8.93 -3.42
N PHE A 195 8.29 -8.71 -2.35
CA PHE A 195 8.44 -9.42 -1.09
C PHE A 195 7.43 -10.56 -0.93
N ALA A 196 6.44 -10.66 -1.82
CA ALA A 196 5.23 -11.47 -1.64
C ALA A 196 4.50 -11.18 -0.30
N VAL A 197 4.60 -9.95 0.19
CA VAL A 197 3.93 -9.50 1.42
C VAL A 197 2.74 -8.64 1.04
N LYS A 198 1.53 -9.15 1.34
CA LYS A 198 0.27 -8.42 1.30
C LYS A 198 -0.48 -8.70 2.59
N LYS A 199 -0.82 -7.69 3.37
CA LYS A 199 -1.64 -7.87 4.57
C LYS A 199 -2.49 -6.62 4.79
N ASP A 200 -3.71 -6.85 5.24
CA ASP A 200 -4.69 -5.79 5.40
C ASP A 200 -4.40 -4.99 6.68
N ALA A 201 -4.58 -3.68 6.59
CA ALA A 201 -4.46 -2.72 7.66
C ALA A 201 -5.88 -2.38 8.12
N ASN A 202 -6.31 -2.99 9.23
CA ASN A 202 -7.69 -2.97 9.68
C ASN A 202 -7.84 -2.04 10.89
N PRO A 203 -8.79 -1.09 10.88
CA PRO A 203 -9.09 -0.29 12.06
C PRO A 203 -9.48 -1.17 13.25
N GLY A 204 -8.85 -0.93 14.40
CA GLY A 204 -9.12 -1.66 15.66
C GLY A 204 -8.44 -3.04 15.79
N PHE A 205 -7.67 -3.48 14.79
CA PHE A 205 -6.89 -4.72 14.85
C PHE A 205 -5.44 -4.48 14.46
N ILE A 206 -4.53 -5.31 14.99
CA ILE A 206 -3.13 -5.36 14.53
C ILE A 206 -2.93 -6.69 13.82
N ASN A 207 -2.71 -6.62 12.51
CA ASN A 207 -2.28 -7.76 11.72
C ASN A 207 -0.76 -7.82 11.68
N GLU A 208 -0.21 -9.04 11.66
CA GLU A 208 1.24 -9.26 11.64
C GLU A 208 1.64 -9.95 10.33
N THR A 209 2.80 -9.57 9.80
CA THR A 209 3.49 -10.23 8.68
C THR A 209 4.97 -9.89 8.78
N TRP A 210 5.82 -10.52 7.96
CA TRP A 210 7.26 -10.25 8.00
C TRP A 210 7.89 -10.33 6.60
N THR A 211 9.11 -9.81 6.49
CA THR A 211 9.98 -10.00 5.32
C THR A 211 11.44 -10.17 5.74
N ASN A 212 12.23 -10.82 4.90
CA ASN A 212 13.69 -10.79 4.94
C ASN A 212 14.17 -10.55 3.50
N ILE A 213 14.82 -9.41 3.28
CA ILE A 213 15.18 -8.92 1.95
C ILE A 213 16.60 -9.38 1.64
N ASN A 214 16.77 -10.09 0.53
CA ASN A 214 18.07 -10.71 0.20
C ASN A 214 19.00 -9.76 -0.58
N GLU A 215 18.45 -8.72 -1.22
CA GLU A 215 19.17 -7.86 -2.16
C GLU A 215 18.92 -6.38 -1.83
N GLU A 216 19.92 -5.53 -2.04
CA GLU A 216 19.74 -4.07 -1.94
C GLU A 216 18.94 -3.55 -3.14
N GLY A 217 18.17 -2.50 -2.92
CA GLY A 217 17.43 -1.87 -4.01
C GLY A 217 16.21 -1.07 -3.56
N THR A 218 15.46 -0.58 -4.55
CA THR A 218 14.20 0.14 -4.33
C THR A 218 13.04 -0.69 -4.85
N TYR A 219 12.15 -1.08 -3.94
CA TYR A 219 10.98 -1.91 -4.20
C TYR A 219 9.71 -1.07 -4.10
N ARG A 220 8.78 -1.30 -5.03
CA ARG A 220 7.55 -0.51 -5.14
C ARG A 220 6.34 -1.39 -4.90
N GLY A 221 5.35 -0.81 -4.26
CA GLY A 221 4.09 -1.43 -3.89
C GLY A 221 2.94 -0.43 -3.97
N GLN A 222 1.73 -0.89 -3.68
CA GLN A 222 0.53 -0.05 -3.68
C GLN A 222 -0.45 -0.49 -2.59
N CYS A 223 -1.40 0.37 -2.24
CA CYS A 223 -2.57 -0.05 -1.50
C CYS A 223 -3.37 -1.09 -2.31
N ALA A 224 -3.66 -2.23 -1.71
CA ALA A 224 -4.32 -3.37 -2.37
C ALA A 224 -5.74 -3.68 -1.82
N GLU A 225 -6.35 -2.74 -1.11
CA GLU A 225 -7.74 -2.79 -0.65
C GLU A 225 -8.42 -1.45 -0.94
N LEU A 226 -9.63 -1.48 -1.51
CA LEU A 226 -10.33 -0.28 -1.95
C LEU A 226 -10.66 0.65 -0.76
N CYS A 227 -9.90 1.74 -0.62
CA CYS A 227 -9.98 2.65 0.52
C CYS A 227 -10.53 4.05 0.19
N GLY A 228 -11.22 4.20 -0.95
CA GLY A 228 -11.91 5.44 -1.33
C GLY A 228 -11.40 6.09 -2.63
N LYS A 229 -11.75 7.37 -2.82
CA LYS A 229 -11.50 8.14 -4.06
C LYS A 229 -10.07 8.04 -4.57
N ASP A 230 -9.08 8.28 -3.71
CA ASP A 230 -7.68 8.31 -4.12
C ASP A 230 -6.94 7.00 -3.77
N HIS A 231 -7.67 5.87 -3.72
CA HIS A 231 -7.10 4.53 -3.51
C HIS A 231 -5.90 4.23 -4.45
N GLY A 232 -5.99 4.63 -5.71
CA GLY A 232 -4.90 4.47 -6.70
C GLY A 232 -3.70 5.41 -6.53
N PHE A 233 -3.73 6.31 -5.54
CA PHE A 233 -2.72 7.35 -5.28
C PHE A 233 -1.99 7.13 -3.95
N MET A 234 -1.97 5.89 -3.46
CA MET A 234 -1.37 5.50 -2.18
C MET A 234 -0.26 4.44 -2.37
N PRO A 235 0.86 4.79 -3.02
CA PRO A 235 1.94 3.85 -3.26
C PRO A 235 2.76 3.55 -2.00
N VAL A 236 3.58 2.52 -2.10
CA VAL A 236 4.59 2.13 -1.12
C VAL A 236 5.93 2.13 -1.84
N VAL A 237 6.95 2.74 -1.23
CA VAL A 237 8.34 2.57 -1.66
C VAL A 237 9.16 2.09 -0.47
N VAL A 238 9.90 1.00 -0.69
CA VAL A 238 10.85 0.45 0.26
C VAL A 238 12.26 0.55 -0.33
N VAL A 239 13.19 1.13 0.40
CA VAL A 239 14.61 1.15 0.07
C VAL A 239 15.32 0.16 0.98
N ALA A 240 15.76 -0.97 0.43
CA ALA A 240 16.56 -1.94 1.14
C ALA A 240 18.04 -1.56 1.04
N LYS A 241 18.72 -1.47 2.17
CA LYS A 241 20.12 -1.07 2.29
C LYS A 241 20.95 -2.15 2.96
N SER A 242 22.26 -2.09 2.77
CA SER A 242 23.20 -2.82 3.64
C SER A 242 22.91 -2.52 5.11
N GLU A 243 23.23 -3.45 6.02
CA GLU A 243 23.03 -3.22 7.46
C GLU A 243 23.80 -2.00 7.97
N ALA A 244 24.97 -1.72 7.40
CA ALA A 244 25.79 -0.56 7.76
C ALA A 244 25.14 0.75 7.31
N ASP A 245 24.66 0.82 6.07
CA ASP A 245 24.01 2.02 5.53
C ASP A 245 22.64 2.24 6.16
N PHE A 246 21.94 1.18 6.56
CA PHE A 246 20.71 1.27 7.36
C PHE A 246 20.99 1.92 8.72
N LYS A 247 22.04 1.48 9.43
CA LYS A 247 22.43 2.08 10.74
C LYS A 247 22.79 3.56 10.60
N THR A 248 23.55 3.92 9.56
CA THR A 248 23.87 5.32 9.25
C THR A 248 22.59 6.12 8.99
N TRP A 249 21.72 5.62 8.11
CA TRP A 249 20.44 6.28 7.82
C TRP A 249 19.57 6.45 9.07
N LEU A 250 19.51 5.45 9.94
CA LEU A 250 18.73 5.50 11.18
C LEU A 250 19.28 6.57 12.14
N ALA A 251 20.60 6.70 12.26
CA ALA A 251 21.23 7.74 13.05
C ALA A 251 20.92 9.15 12.50
N ASP A 252 21.02 9.32 11.18
CA ASP A 252 20.69 10.58 10.51
C ASP A 252 19.21 10.96 10.69
N ALA A 253 18.31 9.98 10.60
CA ALA A 253 16.87 10.18 10.82
C ALA A 253 16.57 10.66 12.25
N LYS A 254 17.22 10.06 13.26
CA LYS A 254 17.11 10.52 14.65
C LYS A 254 17.65 11.94 14.82
N GLN A 255 18.81 12.25 14.23
CA GLN A 255 19.38 13.59 14.29
C GLN A 255 18.48 14.63 13.61
N ALA A 256 17.88 14.29 12.46
CA ALA A 256 16.93 15.15 11.77
C ALA A 256 15.69 15.44 12.63
N LYS A 257 15.15 14.43 13.33
CA LYS A 257 14.04 14.61 14.28
C LYS A 257 14.42 15.55 15.42
N GLN A 258 15.58 15.35 16.04
CA GLN A 258 16.07 16.24 17.10
C GLN A 258 16.25 17.69 16.60
N LYS A 259 16.79 17.87 15.40
CA LYS A 259 16.94 19.19 14.79
C LYS A 259 15.59 19.86 14.53
N ALA A 260 14.60 19.11 14.06
CA ALA A 260 13.24 19.62 13.89
C ALA A 260 12.61 20.04 15.23
N ALA A 261 12.77 19.23 16.27
CA ALA A 261 12.30 19.57 17.62
C ALA A 261 12.97 20.83 18.18
N LEU A 262 14.28 21.01 17.97
CA LEU A 262 14.99 22.24 18.35
C LEU A 262 14.52 23.46 17.56
N ALA A 263 14.22 23.29 16.27
CA ALA A 263 13.68 24.37 15.45
C ALA A 263 12.28 24.78 15.91
N ASP A 264 11.43 23.81 16.28
CA ASP A 264 10.11 24.05 16.86
C ASP A 264 10.23 24.72 18.23
N ALA A 265 11.12 24.26 19.11
CA ALA A 265 11.39 24.90 20.40
C ALA A 265 11.81 26.38 20.24
N ALA A 266 12.63 26.70 19.24
CA ALA A 266 13.05 28.07 18.95
C ALA A 266 11.91 28.99 18.46
N LEU A 267 10.73 28.45 18.14
CA LEU A 267 9.54 29.22 17.79
C LEU A 267 8.64 29.53 18.99
N LEU A 268 8.81 28.84 20.13
CA LEU A 268 7.92 28.98 21.29
C LEU A 268 7.98 30.39 21.91
N ASP A 269 9.15 31.04 21.84
CA ASP A 269 9.35 32.40 22.34
C ASP A 269 9.12 33.49 21.27
N LYS A 270 8.69 33.11 20.06
CA LYS A 270 8.49 34.04 18.94
C LYS A 270 7.02 34.30 18.70
N THR A 271 6.71 35.55 18.35
CA THR A 271 5.42 35.93 17.76
C THR A 271 5.58 36.04 16.26
N LEU A 272 4.91 35.17 15.52
CA LEU A 272 4.92 35.17 14.06
C LEU A 272 3.87 36.15 13.50
N PRO A 273 4.19 36.93 12.47
CA PRO A 273 3.25 37.84 11.81
C PRO A 273 2.04 37.10 11.21
N LYS A 274 0.86 37.72 11.26
CA LYS A 274 -0.36 37.18 10.65
C LYS A 274 -0.19 36.86 9.17
N GLU A 275 0.45 37.74 8.42
CA GLU A 275 0.67 37.57 6.97
C GLU A 275 1.49 36.31 6.65
N GLU A 276 2.55 36.06 7.43
CA GLU A 276 3.37 34.84 7.32
C GLU A 276 2.53 33.59 7.60
N LEU A 277 1.73 33.60 8.67
CA LEU A 277 0.87 32.48 9.06
C LEU A 277 -0.29 32.25 8.08
N MET A 278 -0.85 33.30 7.50
CA MET A 278 -1.88 33.18 6.46
C MET A 278 -1.31 32.55 5.19
N THR A 279 -0.12 32.98 4.76
CA THR A 279 0.53 32.48 3.55
C THR A 279 0.90 31.00 3.70
N LEU A 280 1.56 30.64 4.81
CA LEU A 280 1.88 29.23 5.11
C LEU A 280 0.61 28.41 5.34
N GLY A 281 -0.38 28.99 6.02
CA GLY A 281 -1.62 28.32 6.37
C GLY A 281 -2.46 27.95 5.15
N GLU A 282 -2.48 28.80 4.13
CA GLU A 282 -3.11 28.50 2.84
C GLU A 282 -2.44 27.31 2.15
N GLN A 283 -1.11 27.31 2.09
CA GLN A 283 -0.35 26.21 1.49
C GLN A 283 -0.63 24.88 2.21
N VAL A 284 -0.58 24.90 3.55
CA VAL A 284 -0.89 23.73 4.38
C VAL A 284 -2.34 23.29 4.20
N TYR A 285 -3.28 24.24 4.13
CA TYR A 285 -4.70 23.95 3.92
C TYR A 285 -4.95 23.26 2.58
N MET A 286 -4.38 23.81 1.50
CA MET A 286 -4.54 23.25 0.16
C MET A 286 -3.93 21.86 0.05
N ALA A 287 -2.79 21.62 0.70
CA ALA A 287 -2.13 20.32 0.69
C ALA A 287 -2.83 19.25 1.54
N ASN A 288 -3.43 19.62 2.68
CA ASN A 288 -3.84 18.63 3.69
C ASN A 288 -5.35 18.62 3.99
N CYS A 289 -6.05 19.72 3.76
CA CYS A 289 -7.43 19.91 4.23
C CYS A 289 -8.43 20.03 3.08
N ALA A 290 -8.01 20.62 1.95
CA ALA A 290 -8.89 20.95 0.83
C ALA A 290 -9.51 19.73 0.14
N ALA A 291 -8.88 18.55 0.21
CA ALA A 291 -9.44 17.31 -0.36
C ALA A 291 -10.81 16.96 0.24
N CYS A 292 -10.99 17.18 1.56
CA CYS A 292 -12.25 16.92 2.25
C CYS A 292 -13.10 18.20 2.38
N HIS A 293 -12.48 19.33 2.75
CA HIS A 293 -13.20 20.56 3.05
C HIS A 293 -13.39 21.51 1.86
N GLN A 294 -12.93 21.11 0.66
CA GLN A 294 -12.88 21.91 -0.57
C GLN A 294 -11.96 23.13 -0.47
N PRO A 295 -11.38 23.62 -1.58
CA PRO A 295 -10.58 24.86 -1.58
C PRO A 295 -11.32 26.09 -1.01
N THR A 296 -12.65 26.09 -1.11
CA THR A 296 -13.54 27.16 -0.63
C THR A 296 -13.96 27.02 0.84
N GLY A 297 -13.55 25.95 1.52
CA GLY A 297 -13.96 25.65 2.90
C GLY A 297 -15.43 25.25 3.05
N MET A 298 -16.15 24.96 1.96
CA MET A 298 -17.57 24.59 2.00
C MET A 298 -17.84 23.13 2.37
N GLY A 299 -16.81 22.28 2.34
CA GLY A 299 -16.98 20.84 2.51
C GLY A 299 -17.84 20.20 1.41
N LEU A 300 -18.28 18.97 1.68
CA LEU A 300 -19.20 18.22 0.85
C LEU A 300 -20.44 17.88 1.69
N PRO A 301 -21.62 18.46 1.38
CA PRO A 301 -22.82 18.26 2.17
C PRO A 301 -23.13 16.78 2.44
N GLY A 302 -23.38 16.44 3.71
CA GLY A 302 -23.67 15.07 4.15
C GLY A 302 -22.44 14.16 4.31
N VAL A 303 -21.24 14.60 3.93
CA VAL A 303 -20.01 13.80 4.01
C VAL A 303 -18.91 14.52 4.81
N PHE A 304 -18.53 15.73 4.40
CA PHE A 304 -17.51 16.55 5.07
C PHE A 304 -18.08 17.92 5.42
N PRO A 305 -17.99 18.37 6.68
CA PRO A 305 -18.61 19.61 7.10
C PRO A 305 -17.91 20.84 6.47
N ALA A 306 -18.67 21.92 6.32
CA ALA A 306 -18.11 23.21 5.97
C ALA A 306 -17.22 23.71 7.13
N LEU A 307 -16.12 24.39 6.77
CA LEU A 307 -15.29 25.18 7.66
C LEU A 307 -15.69 26.66 7.62
N LYS A 308 -16.08 27.15 6.43
CA LYS A 308 -16.63 28.50 6.26
C LYS A 308 -17.93 28.64 7.05
N GLY A 309 -18.00 29.67 7.90
CA GLY A 309 -19.17 29.98 8.74
C GLY A 309 -19.49 28.92 9.80
N SER A 310 -18.59 27.97 10.04
CA SER A 310 -18.88 26.83 10.90
C SER A 310 -18.74 27.15 12.39
N PRO A 311 -19.52 26.51 13.28
CA PRO A 311 -19.40 26.73 14.72
C PRO A 311 -17.99 26.42 15.27
N ILE A 312 -17.29 25.44 14.68
CA ILE A 312 -15.93 25.09 15.13
C ILE A 312 -14.90 26.16 14.76
N VAL A 313 -15.05 26.81 13.61
CA VAL A 313 -14.11 27.84 13.15
C VAL A 313 -14.42 29.21 13.76
N LEU A 314 -15.69 29.52 14.01
CA LEU A 314 -16.11 30.80 14.61
C LEU A 314 -16.19 30.77 16.14
N GLY A 315 -16.18 29.58 16.75
CA GLY A 315 -16.27 29.38 18.20
C GLY A 315 -14.91 29.47 18.91
N ASP A 316 -14.79 28.77 20.03
CA ASP A 316 -13.57 28.75 20.86
C ASP A 316 -12.37 28.22 20.05
N ILE A 317 -11.26 28.96 20.15
CA ILE A 317 -9.99 28.60 19.51
C ILE A 317 -9.50 27.24 20.03
N LYS A 318 -9.72 26.92 21.31
CA LYS A 318 -9.27 25.65 21.91
C LYS A 318 -9.93 24.44 21.26
N ASP A 319 -11.24 24.51 21.02
CA ASP A 319 -11.97 23.43 20.35
C ASP A 319 -11.47 23.26 18.90
N HIS A 320 -11.20 24.37 18.21
CA HIS A 320 -10.67 24.32 16.86
C HIS A 320 -9.26 23.73 16.81
N ILE A 321 -8.40 24.11 17.76
CA ILE A 321 -7.07 23.49 17.92
C ILE A 321 -7.26 21.99 18.15
N ASP A 322 -8.01 21.59 19.18
CA ASP A 322 -8.22 20.20 19.58
C ASP A 322 -8.63 19.29 18.41
N VAL A 323 -9.64 19.70 17.63
CA VAL A 323 -10.11 18.92 16.47
C VAL A 323 -9.02 18.74 15.42
N VAL A 324 -8.10 19.69 15.26
CA VAL A 324 -7.02 19.61 14.27
C VAL A 324 -5.88 18.73 14.77
N ILE A 325 -5.46 18.89 16.02
CA ILE A 325 -4.38 18.07 16.58
C ILE A 325 -4.82 16.62 16.77
N HIS A 326 -6.06 16.37 17.17
CA HIS A 326 -6.54 15.05 17.57
C HIS A 326 -7.51 14.39 16.59
N GLY A 327 -7.96 15.10 15.56
CA GLY A 327 -9.03 14.61 14.71
C GLY A 327 -10.35 14.52 15.46
N ARG A 328 -11.30 13.75 14.93
CA ARG A 328 -12.58 13.51 15.57
C ARG A 328 -12.95 12.03 15.52
N PRO A 329 -12.90 11.31 16.67
CA PRO A 329 -13.23 9.90 16.74
C PRO A 329 -14.61 9.58 16.16
N GLY A 330 -14.73 8.44 15.46
CA GLY A 330 -15.97 8.03 14.80
C GLY A 330 -16.31 8.81 13.52
N THR A 331 -15.38 9.61 12.99
CA THR A 331 -15.53 10.33 11.73
C THR A 331 -14.28 10.15 10.86
N ALA A 332 -14.32 10.61 9.61
CA ALA A 332 -13.16 10.61 8.71
C ALA A 332 -12.13 11.73 9.02
N MET A 333 -12.38 12.59 10.02
CA MET A 333 -11.45 13.66 10.39
C MET A 333 -10.26 13.09 11.19
N GLN A 334 -9.14 12.92 10.50
CA GLN A 334 -7.88 12.42 11.06
C GLN A 334 -7.14 13.44 11.94
N ALA A 335 -6.23 12.94 12.77
CA ALA A 335 -5.35 13.75 13.62
C ALA A 335 -4.12 14.27 12.85
N PHE A 336 -3.79 15.56 13.01
CA PHE A 336 -2.65 16.18 12.31
C PHE A 336 -1.44 16.48 13.20
N ALA A 337 -1.51 16.23 14.51
CA ALA A 337 -0.40 16.50 15.44
C ALA A 337 0.92 15.83 15.05
N LYS A 338 0.87 14.60 14.51
CA LYS A 338 2.04 13.86 14.05
C LYS A 338 2.45 14.13 12.59
N GLN A 339 1.65 14.93 11.88
CA GLN A 339 1.80 15.14 10.44
C GLN A 339 2.39 16.51 10.10
N LEU A 340 2.10 17.51 10.94
CA LEU A 340 2.43 18.91 10.72
C LEU A 340 3.24 19.44 11.90
N SER A 341 4.21 20.31 11.64
CA SER A 341 4.93 21.02 12.70
C SER A 341 4.01 21.97 13.46
N ILE A 342 4.40 22.37 14.67
CA ILE A 342 3.63 23.34 15.46
C ILE A 342 3.43 24.67 14.71
N LYS A 343 4.37 25.06 13.85
CA LYS A 343 4.26 26.23 12.98
C LYS A 343 3.19 26.04 11.91
N GLN A 344 3.17 24.88 11.25
CA GLN A 344 2.20 24.56 10.21
C GLN A 344 0.77 24.44 10.80
N LEU A 345 0.64 23.83 11.98
CA LEU A 345 -0.62 23.75 12.72
C LEU A 345 -1.15 25.14 13.09
N ALA A 346 -0.29 25.98 13.66
CA ALA A 346 -0.62 27.37 13.98
C ALA A 346 -1.06 28.16 12.74
N ALA A 347 -0.32 28.02 11.65
CA ALA A 347 -0.60 28.67 10.37
C ALA A 347 -1.93 28.22 9.76
N VAL A 348 -2.19 26.91 9.64
CA VAL A 348 -3.42 26.41 9.01
C VAL A 348 -4.67 26.75 9.81
N ILE A 349 -4.58 26.78 11.15
CA ILE A 349 -5.70 27.20 11.99
C ILE A 349 -5.95 28.70 11.83
N THR A 350 -4.89 29.52 11.83
CA THR A 350 -4.97 30.95 11.54
C THR A 350 -5.64 31.20 10.18
N TYR A 351 -5.22 30.50 9.13
CA TYR A 351 -5.83 30.61 7.81
C TYR A 351 -7.32 30.25 7.84
N LYS A 352 -7.70 29.08 8.36
CA LYS A 352 -9.11 28.65 8.42
C LYS A 352 -10.02 29.65 9.13
N ARG A 353 -9.52 30.27 10.21
CA ARG A 353 -10.29 31.24 11.01
C ARG A 353 -10.41 32.63 10.37
N ASN A 354 -9.62 32.93 9.34
CA ASN A 354 -9.63 34.24 8.67
C ASN A 354 -9.92 34.15 7.16
N ALA A 355 -9.94 32.96 6.57
CA ALA A 355 -10.25 32.76 5.16
C ALA A 355 -11.76 32.75 4.91
N TRP A 356 -12.12 32.94 3.64
CA TRP A 356 -13.49 32.80 3.11
C TRP A 356 -14.56 33.68 3.76
N GLY A 357 -14.16 34.76 4.44
CA GLY A 357 -15.07 35.68 5.16
C GLY A 357 -15.38 35.25 6.59
N ASN A 358 -14.59 34.36 7.19
CA ASN A 358 -14.71 34.03 8.61
C ASN A 358 -14.22 35.18 9.50
N ASP A 359 -13.18 35.91 9.07
CA ASP A 359 -12.70 37.19 9.62
C ASP A 359 -12.68 37.31 11.16
N THR A 360 -12.37 36.22 11.88
CA THR A 360 -12.34 36.20 13.36
C THR A 360 -11.29 37.12 13.96
N GLY A 361 -10.24 37.45 13.19
CA GLY A 361 -9.11 38.24 13.65
C GLY A 361 -8.02 37.43 14.35
N ASP A 362 -8.31 36.18 14.71
CA ASP A 362 -7.42 35.35 15.52
C ASP A 362 -6.12 34.99 14.80
N VAL A 363 -5.01 35.01 15.53
CA VAL A 363 -3.68 34.63 15.05
C VAL A 363 -3.09 33.62 16.01
N ILE A 364 -3.04 32.36 15.60
CA ILE A 364 -2.58 31.26 16.45
C ILE A 364 -1.06 31.20 16.36
N GLN A 365 -0.41 31.14 17.51
CA GLN A 365 1.05 31.05 17.62
C GLN A 365 1.51 29.61 17.88
N PRO A 366 2.74 29.24 17.47
CA PRO A 366 3.31 27.92 17.74
C PRO A 366 3.27 27.51 19.22
N SER A 367 3.48 28.45 20.14
CA SER A 367 3.42 28.22 21.58
C SER A 367 2.03 27.78 22.07
N GLN A 368 0.95 28.27 21.46
CA GLN A 368 -0.41 27.85 21.78
C GLN A 368 -0.66 26.40 21.33
N ILE A 369 -0.10 26.00 20.19
CA ILE A 369 -0.16 24.61 19.73
C ILE A 369 0.62 23.69 20.65
N GLN A 370 1.86 24.08 21.02
CA GLN A 370 2.67 23.30 21.96
C GLN A 370 1.96 23.09 23.29
N THR A 371 1.37 24.16 23.85
CA THR A 371 0.59 24.08 25.10
C THR A 371 -0.57 23.09 24.99
N ALA A 372 -1.26 23.07 23.84
CA ALA A 372 -2.37 22.14 23.62
C ALA A 372 -1.90 20.68 23.47
N LEU A 373 -0.72 20.45 22.88
CA LEU A 373 -0.11 19.12 22.80
C LEU A 373 0.31 18.62 24.20
N ASP A 374 0.93 19.49 25.00
CA ASP A 374 1.41 19.16 26.34
C ASP A 374 0.26 18.85 27.30
N ALA A 375 -0.84 19.62 27.25
CA ALA A 375 -2.00 19.45 28.12
C ALA A 375 -2.69 18.07 28.03
N LYS A 376 -2.51 17.35 26.91
CA LYS A 376 -3.05 15.99 26.74
C LYS A 376 -2.09 14.90 27.22
N VAL A 377 -0.79 15.19 27.30
CA VAL A 377 0.18 14.26 27.90
C VAL A 377 -0.08 14.11 29.40
N GLU A 378 -0.57 15.16 30.07
CA GLU A 378 -0.92 15.11 31.50
C GLU A 378 -2.29 14.47 31.80
N ALA A 379 -3.14 14.28 30.78
CA ALA A 379 -4.49 13.75 30.91
C ALA A 379 -4.63 12.25 30.58
N ASN A 380 -3.56 11.62 30.08
CA ASN A 380 -3.45 10.18 29.82
C ASN A 380 -2.37 9.57 30.72
#